data_AF-A0A4R4Y9H2-F1
#
_entry.id   AF-A0A4R4Y9H2-F1
#
_cell.length_a   1.000
_cell.length_b   1.000
_cell.length_c   1.000
_cell.angle_alpha   90.00
_cell.angle_beta   90.00
_cell.angle_gamma   90.00
#
_symmetry.space_group_name_H-M   'P 1'
#
loop_
_entity.id
_entity.type
_entity.pdbx_description
1 polymer ?
#
loop_
_entity_poly.entity_id
_entity_poly.type
_entity_poly.pdbx_seq_one_letter_code
_entity_poly.pdbx_strand_id
1 'polypeptide(L)' 'MRMRFLGSLSEAGACPTLYETDRGTIVVQGMQVTDAEALADLRDVLDGETAVEVPRELITEIARRVLPDAGTTTT' A
#
# COMPACT_ATOMS: atom_id res chain seq x y z
N MET A 1 -10.12 -13.52 1.02
CA MET A 1 -10.06 -12.05 1.07
C MET A 1 -10.42 -11.54 -0.31
N ARG A 2 -11.38 -10.62 -0.40
CA ARG A 2 -11.65 -9.82 -1.60
C ARG A 2 -10.97 -8.47 -1.48
N MET A 3 -10.61 -7.89 -2.63
CA MET A 3 -9.87 -6.63 -2.72
C MET A 3 -10.59 -5.69 -3.69
N ARG A 4 -10.73 -4.42 -3.30
CA ARG A 4 -11.24 -3.32 -4.10
C ARG A 4 -10.08 -2.42 -4.49
N PHE A 5 -9.94 -2.14 -5.78
CA PHE A 5 -8.92 -1.21 -6.28
C PHE A 5 -9.17 0.21 -5.75
N LEU A 6 -8.12 0.84 -5.22
CA LEU A 6 -8.15 2.22 -4.73
C LEU A 6 -7.45 3.18 -5.69
N GLY A 7 -6.36 2.76 -6.32
CA GLY A 7 -5.63 3.59 -7.28
C GLY A 7 -4.21 3.11 -7.55
N SER A 8 -3.63 3.70 -8.59
CA SER A 8 -2.22 3.62 -8.97
C SER A 8 -1.80 4.96 -9.59
N LEU A 9 -0.51 5.27 -9.61
CA LEU A 9 0.04 6.51 -10.18
C LEU A 9 0.46 6.41 -11.66
N SER A 10 0.13 5.34 -12.41
CA SER A 10 0.63 5.18 -13.80
C SER A 10 -0.42 4.97 -14.86
N GLU A 11 -0.18 5.60 -16.01
CA GLU A 11 -0.74 5.25 -17.33
C GLU A 11 0.12 4.20 -18.08
N ALA A 12 1.27 3.78 -17.55
CA ALA A 12 2.32 3.03 -18.28
C ALA A 12 2.97 1.85 -17.51
N GLY A 13 2.23 1.16 -16.63
CA GLY A 13 2.42 -0.28 -16.42
C GLY A 13 3.37 -0.79 -15.32
N ALA A 14 4.02 0.05 -14.51
CA ALA A 14 4.90 -0.43 -13.43
C ALA A 14 4.77 0.31 -12.08
N CYS A 15 3.71 1.10 -11.87
CA CYS A 15 3.53 1.77 -10.58
C CYS A 15 2.83 0.89 -9.55
N PRO A 16 3.18 1.08 -8.26
CA PRO A 16 2.49 0.38 -7.20
C PRO A 16 1.01 0.73 -7.16
N THR A 17 0.24 -0.22 -6.62
CA THR A 17 -1.22 -0.18 -6.62
C THR A 17 -1.73 -0.43 -5.21
N LEU A 18 -2.71 0.37 -4.78
CA LEU A 18 -3.37 0.22 -3.50
C LEU A 18 -4.72 -0.46 -3.68
N TYR A 19 -5.01 -1.36 -2.74
CA TYR A 19 -6.30 -2.03 -2.62
C TYR A 19 -6.80 -1.92 -1.18
N GLU A 20 -8.12 -1.85 -1.01
CA GLU A 20 -8.77 -2.07 0.26
C GLU A 20 -9.32 -3.50 0.29
N THR A 21 -9.16 -4.17 1.42
CA THR A 21 -9.69 -5.51 1.63
C THR A 21 -11.08 -5.46 2.23
N ASP A 22 -11.85 -6.54 2.06
CA ASP A 22 -13.13 -6.76 2.74
C ASP A 22 -13.04 -6.79 4.29
N ARG A 23 -11.85 -6.60 4.85
CA ARG A 23 -11.56 -6.53 6.30
C ARG A 23 -11.21 -5.13 6.78
N GLY A 24 -11.26 -4.11 5.92
CA GLY A 24 -10.87 -2.74 6.25
C GLY A 24 -9.35 -2.55 6.37
N THR A 25 -8.55 -3.42 5.76
CA THR A 25 -7.09 -3.27 5.69
C THR A 25 -6.65 -2.83 4.30
N ILE A 26 -5.45 -2.27 4.19
CA ILE A 26 -4.85 -1.86 2.92
C ILE A 26 -3.83 -2.90 2.46
N VAL A 27 -3.86 -3.22 1.18
CA VAL A 27 -2.85 -4.03 0.50
C VAL A 27 -2.14 -3.16 -0.53
N VAL A 28 -0.81 -3.26 -0.53
CA VAL A 28 0.07 -2.54 -1.45
C VAL A 28 0.76 -3.55 -2.35
N GLN A 29 0.51 -3.46 -3.65
CA GLN A 29 1.25 -4.21 -4.66
C GLN A 29 2.34 -3.29 -5.23
N GLY A 30 3.59 -3.73 -5.23
CA GLY A 30 4.71 -2.94 -5.75
C GLY A 30 5.93 -3.80 -6.09
N MET A 31 7.04 -3.13 -6.38
CA MET A 31 8.32 -3.78 -6.61
C MET A 31 8.91 -4.21 -5.26
N GLN A 32 9.34 -5.47 -5.17
CA GLN A 32 9.99 -6.00 -3.98
C GLN A 32 11.33 -5.29 -3.75
N VAL A 33 11.62 -4.92 -2.50
CA VAL A 33 12.95 -4.44 -2.11
C VAL A 33 13.90 -5.63 -2.11
N THR A 34 14.97 -5.54 -2.89
CA THR A 34 16.00 -6.60 -3.02
C THR A 34 17.39 -6.16 -2.59
N ASP A 35 17.55 -4.87 -2.28
CA ASP A 35 18.79 -4.31 -1.75
C ASP A 35 19.04 -4.82 -0.32
N ALA A 36 20.19 -5.46 -0.11
CA ALA A 36 20.50 -6.12 1.15
C ALA A 36 20.73 -5.12 2.31
N GLU A 37 21.25 -3.93 2.03
CA GLU A 37 21.46 -2.90 3.06
C GLU A 37 20.11 -2.33 3.48
N ALA A 38 19.22 -2.01 2.53
CA ALA A 38 17.88 -1.55 2.82
C ALA A 38 17.04 -2.60 3.58
N LEU A 39 17.21 -3.88 3.26
CA LEU A 39 16.54 -4.96 3.98
C LEU A 39 17.06 -5.12 5.42
N ALA A 40 18.35 -4.86 5.66
CA ALA A 40 18.93 -4.90 7.01
C ALA A 40 18.40 -3.80 7.95
N ASP A 41 17.87 -2.71 7.39
CA ASP A 41 17.24 -1.63 8.15
C ASP A 41 15.80 -1.96 8.61
N LEU A 42 15.18 -3.00 8.04
CA LEU A 42 13.85 -3.45 8.46
C LEU A 42 13.91 -4.07 9.86
N ARG A 43 12.87 -3.83 10.64
CA ARG A 43 12.77 -4.33 12.02
C ARG A 43 11.77 -5.46 12.12
N ASP A 44 12.11 -6.47 12.90
CA ASP A 44 11.19 -7.55 13.32
C ASP A 44 10.52 -8.30 12.15
N VAL A 45 11.22 -8.42 11.01
CA VAL A 45 10.71 -9.13 9.82
C VAL A 45 10.52 -10.62 10.11
N LEU A 46 9.29 -11.10 10.00
CA LEU A 46 8.91 -12.49 10.26
C LEU A 46 9.02 -13.37 9.03
N ASP A 47 8.99 -14.69 9.25
CA ASP A 47 8.92 -15.68 8.17
C ASP A 47 7.69 -15.40 7.28
N GLY A 48 7.95 -15.21 5.99
CA GLY A 48 6.92 -14.92 4.99
C GLY A 48 6.61 -13.43 4.80
N GLU A 49 7.27 -12.53 5.54
CA GLU A 49 7.18 -11.10 5.30
C GLU A 49 8.21 -10.62 4.26
N THR A 50 7.85 -9.55 3.56
CA THR A 50 8.73 -8.87 2.59
C THR A 50 8.36 -7.40 2.52
N ALA A 51 9.29 -6.57 2.03
CA ALA A 51 9.03 -5.16 1.76
C ALA A 51 8.84 -4.89 0.26
N VAL A 52 7.99 -3.91 -0.04
CA VAL A 52 7.88 -3.30 -1.37
C VAL A 52 8.18 -1.82 -1.28
N GLU A 53 8.80 -1.27 -2.31
CA GLU A 53 9.03 0.16 -2.41
C GLU A 53 7.85 0.83 -3.11
N VAL A 54 7.35 1.93 -2.53
CA VAL A 54 6.25 2.72 -3.10
C VAL A 54 6.52 4.22 -2.99
N PRO A 55 6.17 5.03 -4.03
CA PRO A 55 6.22 6.48 -3.94
C PRO A 55 5.32 6.98 -2.81
N ARG A 56 5.83 7.91 -2.02
CA ARG A 56 5.09 8.51 -0.90
C ARG A 56 3.79 9.16 -1.38
N GLU A 57 3.84 9.80 -2.53
CA GLU A 57 2.74 10.54 -3.14
C GLU A 57 1.56 9.62 -3.46
N LEU A 58 1.82 8.36 -3.83
CA LEU A 58 0.77 7.37 -4.10
C LEU A 58 -0.09 7.16 -2.85
N ILE A 59 0.56 6.99 -1.69
CA ILE A 59 -0.13 6.76 -0.43
C ILE A 59 -0.93 8.01 -0.05
N THR A 60 -0.30 9.19 -0.08
CA THR A 60 -0.95 10.41 0.39
C THR A 60 -2.11 10.85 -0.50
N GLU A 61 -1.96 10.77 -1.81
CA GLU A 61 -3.00 11.17 -2.77
C GLU A 61 -4.19 10.21 -2.76
N ILE A 62 -3.94 8.89 -2.73
CA ILE A 62 -5.03 7.91 -2.65
C ILE A 62 -5.76 8.03 -1.31
N ALA A 63 -5.03 8.13 -0.19
CA ALA A 63 -5.65 8.27 1.11
C ALA A 63 -6.59 9.48 1.15
N ARG A 64 -6.15 10.64 0.66
CA ARG A 64 -6.98 11.86 0.58
C ARG A 64 -8.22 11.69 -0.30
N ARG A 65 -8.11 10.93 -1.39
CA ARG A 65 -9.17 10.82 -2.40
C ARG A 65 -10.24 9.81 -2.04
N VAL A 66 -9.88 8.67 -1.45
CA VAL A 66 -10.78 7.51 -1.35
C VAL A 66 -10.91 6.87 0.03
N LEU A 67 -10.08 7.26 1.01
CA LEU A 67 -10.25 6.80 2.38
C LEU A 67 -11.01 7.88 3.16
N PRO A 68 -12.24 7.61 3.64
CA PRO A 68 -12.95 8.58 4.47
C PRO A 68 -12.15 8.87 5.73
N ASP A 69 -12.27 10.09 6.26
CA ASP A 69 -11.76 10.39 7.60
C ASP A 69 -12.34 9.35 8.56
N ALA A 70 -11.47 8.69 9.33
CA ALA A 70 -11.81 7.60 10.23
C ALA A 70 -12.79 7.98 11.38
N GLY A 71 -13.46 9.14 11.29
CA GLY A 71 -14.38 9.69 12.29
C GLY A 71 -15.77 10.07 11.80
N THR A 72 -16.12 9.97 10.50
CA THR A 72 -17.50 10.30 10.06
C THR A 72 -18.36 9.05 10.01
N THR A 73 -18.70 8.51 11.18
CA THR A 73 -19.90 7.66 11.29
C THR A 73 -21.10 8.62 11.31
N THR A 74 -21.76 8.79 10.17
CA THR A 74 -23.04 9.48 10.10
C THR A 74 -24.08 8.65 10.88
N THR A 75 -24.56 9.24 11.96
CA THR A 75 -25.69 8.82 12.80
C THR A 75 -26.96 8.56 12.00
#